data_AF-W1Y749-F1
#
_entry.id   AF-W1Y749-F1
#
_cell.length_a   1.000
_cell.length_b   1.000
_cell.length_c   1.000
_cell.angle_alpha   90.00
_cell.angle_beta   90.00
_cell.angle_gamma   90.00
#
_symmetry.space_group_name_H-M   'P 1'
#
loop_
_entity.id
_entity.type
_entity.pdbx_description
1 polymer ?
#
loop_
_entity_poly.entity_id
_entity_poly.type
_entity_poly.pdbx_seq_one_letter_code
_entity_poly.pdbx_strand_id
1 'polypeptide(L)'
;ILLLIYSTGLRISELISLNRRDVDLTECVLNVRQSKFGKTRLVPFSPLLQEKLAAVSRRNKNVEDDSPFFSSPEGNRICAYTLQSYFRRLCN
;
A
#
# COMPACT_ATOMS: atom_id res chain seq x y z
N ILE A 1 -4.14 -0.68 -6.06
CA ILE A 1 -3.87 -1.72 -5.03
C ILE A 1 -3.42 -3.04 -5.65
N LEU A 2 -4.24 -3.69 -6.48
CA LEU A 2 -3.90 -4.99 -7.09
C LEU A 2 -2.59 -4.97 -7.87
N LEU A 3 -2.37 -3.95 -8.70
CA LEU A 3 -1.11 -3.74 -9.41
C LEU A 3 0.11 -3.66 -8.48
N LEU A 4 -0.06 -3.07 -7.29
CA LEU A 4 1.01 -2.97 -6.31
C LEU A 4 1.34 -4.36 -5.77
N ILE A 5 0.34 -5.12 -5.34
CA ILE A 5 0.55 -6.50 -4.84
C ILE A 5 1.21 -7.37 -5.92
N TYR A 6 0.73 -7.29 -7.16
CA TYR A 6 1.26 -8.07 -8.28
C TYR A 6 2.74 -7.76 -8.58
N SER A 7 3.13 -6.48 -8.52
CA SER A 7 4.49 -6.04 -8.84
C SER A 7 5.49 -6.19 -7.68
N THR A 8 5.03 -6.05 -6.44
CA THR A 8 5.90 -5.96 -5.25
C THR A 8 5.88 -7.23 -4.39
N GLY A 9 4.96 -8.15 -4.64
CA GLY A 9 4.80 -9.39 -3.87
C GLY A 9 4.43 -9.16 -2.40
N LEU A 10 3.81 -8.01 -2.09
CA LEU A 10 3.37 -7.70 -0.72
C LEU A 10 2.31 -8.68 -0.25
N ARG A 11 2.41 -9.08 1.02
CA ARG A 11 1.29 -9.74 1.69
C ARG A 11 0.16 -8.72 1.89
N ILE A 12 -1.09 -9.20 1.88
CA ILE A 12 -2.27 -8.35 2.13
C ILE A 12 -2.12 -7.60 3.46
N SER A 13 -1.60 -8.24 4.52
CA SER A 13 -1.38 -7.60 5.82
C SER A 13 -0.32 -6.48 5.78
N GLU A 14 0.74 -6.65 4.98
CA GLU A 14 1.80 -5.65 4.80
C GLU A 14 1.24 -4.41 4.09
N LEU A 15 0.41 -4.61 3.07
CA LEU A 15 -0.26 -3.54 2.34
C LEU A 15 -1.23 -2.73 3.21
N ILE A 16 -2.04 -3.39 4.04
CA ILE A 16 -3.02 -2.72 4.91
C ILE A 16 -2.34 -1.91 6.01
N SER A 17 -1.20 -2.39 6.47
CA SER A 17 -0.41 -1.76 7.53
C SER A 17 0.47 -0.62 7.01
N LEU A 18 0.56 -0.44 5.68
CA LEU A 18 1.41 0.56 5.04
C LEU A 18 0.96 1.98 5.43
N ASN A 19 1.87 2.77 5.98
CA ASN A 19 1.66 4.18 6.28
C ASN A 19 2.16 5.08 5.14
N ARG A 20 1.80 6.36 5.18
CA ARG A 20 2.29 7.33 4.20
C ARG A 20 3.80 7.47 4.21
N ARG A 21 4.42 7.51 5.39
CA ARG A 21 5.88 7.52 5.56
C ARG A 21 6.60 6.29 5.02
N ASP A 22 5.86 5.23 4.71
CA ASP A 22 6.42 3.98 4.19
C ASP A 22 6.49 3.96 2.67
N VAL A 23 6.01 5.02 2.00
CA VAL A 23 5.99 5.11 0.54
C VAL A 23 6.88 6.25 0.09
N ASP A 24 8.09 5.89 -0.38
CA ASP A 24 8.98 6.83 -1.03
C ASP A 24 8.67 6.88 -2.52
N LEU A 25 7.96 7.94 -2.94
CA LEU A 25 7.63 8.18 -4.34
C LEU A 25 8.82 8.71 -5.13
N THR A 26 9.83 9.29 -4.49
CA THR A 26 11.01 9.83 -5.17
C THR A 26 11.92 8.68 -5.59
N GLU A 27 12.24 7.81 -4.64
CA GLU A 27 13.11 6.64 -4.85
C GLU A 27 12.36 5.43 -5.42
N CYS A 28 11.04 5.50 -5.55
CA CYS A 28 10.17 4.40 -5.98
C CYS A 28 10.32 3.15 -5.10
N VAL A 29 10.33 3.33 -3.78
CA VAL A 29 10.56 2.26 -2.79
C VAL A 29 9.48 2.27 -1.70
N LEU A 30 9.03 1.08 -1.30
CA LEU A 30 8.19 0.87 -0.12
C LEU A 30 9.03 0.37 1.05
N ASN A 31 8.80 0.94 2.23
CA ASN A 31 9.39 0.51 3.48
C ASN A 31 8.42 -0.40 4.25
N VAL A 32 8.59 -1.72 4.11
CA VAL A 32 7.67 -2.69 4.70
C VAL A 32 8.11 -3.07 6.11
N ARG A 33 7.45 -2.51 7.13
CA ARG A 33 7.88 -2.60 8.54
C ARG A 33 7.43 -3.84 9.32
N GLN A 34 6.69 -4.78 8.73
CA GLN A 34 6.17 -5.94 9.47
C GLN A 34 6.22 -7.23 8.65
N SER A 35 7.40 -7.85 8.60
CA SER A 35 7.49 -9.30 8.36
C SER A 35 7.29 -10.07 9.67
N LYS A 36 6.97 -11.38 9.58
CA LYS A 36 6.72 -12.31 10.70
C LYS A 36 7.84 -12.38 11.78
N PHE A 37 8.92 -11.62 11.61
CA PHE A 37 10.09 -11.57 12.49
C PHE A 37 10.57 -10.13 12.79
N GLY A 38 9.72 -9.12 12.59
CA GLY A 38 10.10 -7.72 12.84
C GLY A 38 11.15 -7.16 11.87
N LYS A 39 11.47 -7.89 10.80
CA LYS A 39 12.42 -7.40 9.79
C LYS A 39 11.72 -6.41 8.87
N THR A 40 12.38 -5.28 8.69
CA THR A 40 12.02 -4.26 7.71
C THR A 40 12.73 -4.57 6.40
N ARG A 41 12.04 -4.40 5.27
CA ARG A 41 12.66 -4.52 3.94
C ARG A 41 12.22 -3.37 3.04
N LEU A 42 13.13 -2.94 2.18
CA LEU A 42 12.84 -2.03 1.09
C LEU A 42 12.32 -2.84 -0.11
N VAL A 43 11.22 -2.40 -0.69
CA VAL A 43 10.59 -3.05 -1.85
C VAL A 43 10.48 -2.04 -2.97
N PRO A 44 11.32 -2.14 -4.02
CA PRO A 44 11.19 -1.26 -5.16
C PRO A 44 9.88 -1.53 -5.91
N PHE A 45 9.31 -0.49 -6.49
CA PHE A 45 8.19 -0.58 -7.42
C PHE A 45 8.52 0.16 -8.72
N SER A 46 7.79 -0.15 -9.80
CA SER A 46 8.09 0.43 -11.10
C SER A 46 7.72 1.92 -11.16
N PRO A 47 8.44 2.73 -11.96
CA PRO A 47 8.06 4.12 -12.22
C PRO A 47 6.63 4.26 -12.76
N LEU A 48 6.13 3.27 -13.50
CA LEU A 48 4.73 3.24 -13.95
C LEU A 48 3.73 3.26 -12.78
N LEU A 49 4.08 2.67 -11.63
CA LEU A 49 3.26 2.70 -10.42
C LEU A 49 3.42 3.98 -9.64
N GLN A 50 4.53 4.70 -9.79
CA GLN A 50 4.79 5.97 -9.10
C GLN A 50 3.66 6.97 -9.32
N GLU A 51 3.23 7.18 -10.58
CA GLU A 51 2.14 8.11 -10.87
C GLU A 51 0.81 7.70 -10.24
N LYS A 52 0.52 6.39 -10.24
CA LYS A 52 -0.70 5.84 -9.63
C LYS A 52 -0.69 6.00 -8.12
N LEU A 53 0.45 5.76 -7.47
CA LEU A 53 0.62 5.96 -6.02
C LEU A 53 0.63 7.44 -5.65
N ALA A 54 1.22 8.31 -6.47
CA ALA A 54 1.16 9.76 -6.30
C ALA A 54 -0.27 10.28 -6.39
N ALA A 55 -1.08 9.75 -7.30
CA ALA A 55 -2.51 10.08 -7.38
C ALA A 55 -3.28 9.68 -6.11
N VAL A 56 -2.99 8.50 -5.53
CA VAL A 56 -3.56 8.07 -4.25
C VAL A 56 -3.10 9.00 -3.12
N SER A 57 -1.81 9.30 -3.06
CA SER A 57 -1.22 10.18 -2.05
C SER A 57 -1.88 11.57 -2.05
N ARG A 58 -2.17 12.13 -3.24
CA ARG A 58 -2.83 13.44 -3.43
C ARG A 58 -4.31 13.48 -3.04
N ARG A 59 -5.01 12.35 -3.02
CA ARG A 59 -6.43 12.32 -2.59
C ARG A 59 -6.57 12.60 -1.08
N ASN A 60 -5.52 12.33 -0.32
CA ASN A 60 -5.48 12.43 1.13
C ASN A 60 -4.41 13.45 1.58
N LYS A 61 -4.56 14.73 1.18
CA LYS A 61 -3.53 15.78 1.38
C LYS A 61 -3.38 16.28 2.82
N ASN A 62 -4.36 16.06 3.70
CA ASN A 62 -4.39 16.61 5.06
C ASN A 62 -4.23 15.52 6.14
N VAL A 63 -3.45 14.48 5.84
CA VAL A 63 -3.33 13.32 6.73
C VAL A 63 -1.87 13.12 7.12
N GLU A 64 -1.65 12.87 8.41
CA GLU A 64 -0.34 12.71 9.03
C GLU A 64 0.48 11.58 8.39
N ASP A 65 1.80 11.63 8.54
CA ASP A 65 2.72 10.64 7.98
C ASP A 65 2.48 9.21 8.49
N ASP A 66 1.98 9.09 9.72
CA ASP A 66 1.63 7.81 10.35
C ASP A 66 0.22 7.30 10.01
N SER A 67 -0.51 8.06 9.19
CA SER A 67 -1.81 7.63 8.69
C SER A 67 -1.69 6.53 7.62
N PRO A 68 -2.75 5.73 7.43
CA PRO A 68 -2.76 4.70 6.40
C PRO A 68 -2.55 5.29 5.00
N PHE A 69 -1.71 4.64 4.19
CA PHE A 69 -1.55 5.05 2.80
C PHE A 69 -2.79 4.70 1.96
N PHE A 70 -3.40 3.55 2.25
CA PHE A 70 -4.67 3.14 1.67
C PHE A 70 -5.77 3.16 2.73
N SER A 71 -6.75 4.05 2.53
CA SER A 71 -7.88 4.24 3.44
C SER A 71 -9.21 3.98 2.75
N SER A 72 -10.22 3.61 3.53
CA SER A 72 -11.62 3.66 3.13
C SER A 72 -12.08 5.12 2.98
N PRO A 73 -13.25 5.38 2.37
CA PRO A 73 -13.83 6.72 2.28
C PRO A 73 -13.97 7.42 3.64
N GLU A 74 -14.15 6.64 4.71
CA GLU A 74 -14.27 7.10 6.09
C GLU A 74 -12.90 7.37 6.77
N GLY A 75 -11.79 7.20 6.05
CA GLY A 75 -10.43 7.47 6.54
C GLY A 75 -9.77 6.30 7.29
N ASN A 76 -10.50 5.21 7.54
CA ASN A 76 -9.99 4.03 8.23
C ASN A 76 -9.11 3.17 7.33
N ARG A 77 -8.25 2.32 7.91
CA ARG A 77 -7.50 1.31 7.14
C ARG A 77 -8.45 0.43 6.35
N ILE A 78 -8.07 0.11 5.11
CA ILE A 78 -8.85 -0.83 4.30
C ILE A 78 -8.85 -2.21 4.99
N CYS A 79 -10.04 -2.79 5.14
CA CYS A 79 -10.19 -4.11 5.72
C CYS A 79 -9.60 -5.21 4.81
N ALA A 80 -8.92 -6.19 5.41
CA ALA A 80 -8.35 -7.33 4.69
C ALA A 80 -9.40 -8.11 3.89
N TYR A 81 -10.62 -8.21 4.43
CA TYR A 81 -11.74 -8.85 3.75
C TYR A 81 -12.09 -8.15 2.42
N THR A 82 -12.09 -6.81 2.40
CA THR A 82 -12.35 -6.04 1.18
C THR A 82 -11.32 -6.33 0.10
N LEU A 83 -10.05 -6.47 0.48
CA LEU A 83 -8.99 -6.80 -0.47
C LEU A 83 -9.08 -8.25 -0.95
N GLN A 84 -9.35 -9.20 -0.05
CA GLN A 84 -9.56 -10.60 -0.40
C GLN A 84 -10.76 -10.78 -1.35
N SER A 85 -11.84 -10.03 -1.15
CA SER A 85 -13.00 -10.09 -2.04
C SER A 85 -12.71 -9.55 -3.44
N TYR A 86 -11.88 -8.50 -3.56
CA TYR A 86 -11.41 -8.03 -4.87
C TYR A 86 -10.57 -9.07 -5.60
N PHE A 87 -9.67 -9.78 -4.91
CA PHE A 87 -8.95 -10.91 -5.52
C PHE A 87 -9.90 -12.01 -5.96
N ARG A 88 -10.82 -12.42 -5.09
CA ARG A 88 -11.77 -13.50 -5.38
C ARG A 88 -12.67 -13.19 -6.58
N ARG A 89 -13.05 -11.92 -6.78
CA ARG A 89 -13.86 -11.48 -7.93
C ARG A 89 -13.10 -11.41 -9.25
N LEU A 90 -11.78 -11.42 -9.23
CA LEU A 90 -10.96 -11.36 -10.45
C LEU A 90 -10.42 -12.75 -10.87
N CYS A 91 -10.35 -13.68 -9.92
CA CYS A 91 -9.96 -15.06 -10.19
C CYS A 91 -11.14 -15.98 -10.54
N ASN A 92 -12.37 -15.47 -10.48
CA ASN A 92 -13.61 -16.11 -10.95
C ASN A 92 -14.12 -15.33 -12.16
#